data_AF-A0A4P5VZC2-F1
#
_entry.id   AF-A0A4P5VZC2-F1
#
_cell.length_a   1.000
_cell.length_b   1.000
_cell.length_c   1.000
_cell.angle_alpha   90.00
_cell.angle_beta   90.00
_cell.angle_gamma   90.00
#
_symmetry.space_group_name_H-M   'P 1'
#
loop_
_entity.id
_entity.type
_entity.pdbx_description
1 polymer ?
#
loop_
_entity_poly.entity_id
_entity_poly.type
_entity_poly.pdbx_seq_one_letter_code
_entity_poly.pdbx_strand_id
1 'polypeptide(L)'
;MTFASLFDAASFHEGPAAVFTPDPRGNLRIDPERTRELWLLNPNAQGREAAVYVLTDQATGVKMVLATNFPKLLDSLPRADVRRVSDYASARAEAMQQWAEAATKGAPRGAAHEA
;
A
#
# COMPACT_ATOMS: atom_id res chain seq x y z
N MET A 1 -3.02 -13.24 4.63
CA MET A 1 -1.93 -12.41 4.07
C MET A 1 -0.79 -13.34 3.69
N THR A 2 -0.09 -13.05 2.59
CA THR A 2 1.06 -13.86 2.14
C THR A 2 2.28 -12.96 2.09
N PHE A 3 3.41 -13.45 2.61
CA PHE A 3 4.69 -12.75 2.62
C PHE A 3 5.63 -13.33 1.55
N ALA A 4 6.53 -12.51 1.02
CA ALA A 4 7.48 -12.92 -0.01
C ALA A 4 8.55 -13.89 0.52
N SER A 5 8.81 -13.86 1.83
CA SER A 5 9.75 -14.77 2.51
C SER A 5 9.38 -14.99 3.98
N LEU A 6 10.00 -16.00 4.61
CA LEU A 6 9.92 -16.20 6.06
C LEU A 6 10.51 -15.02 6.84
N PHE A 7 11.54 -14.37 6.29
CA PHE A 7 12.14 -13.17 6.88
C PHE A 7 11.15 -12.01 6.92
N ASP A 8 10.38 -11.78 5.84
CA ASP A 8 9.36 -10.73 5.80
C ASP A 8 8.23 -11.02 6.81
N ALA A 9 7.79 -12.28 6.90
CA ALA A 9 6.78 -12.70 7.87
C ALA A 9 7.26 -12.47 9.33
N ALA A 10 8.47 -12.93 9.65
CA ALA A 10 9.07 -12.72 10.97
C ALA A 10 9.25 -11.22 11.27
N SER A 11 9.71 -10.44 10.28
CA SER A 11 9.89 -8.99 10.43
C SER A 11 8.57 -8.27 10.70
N PHE A 12 7.48 -8.69 10.05
CA PHE A 12 6.16 -8.12 10.27
C PHE A 12 5.66 -8.41 11.69
N HIS A 13 5.76 -9.65 12.15
CA HIS A 13 5.22 -10.03 13.46
C HIS A 13 6.09 -9.57 14.64
N GLU A 14 7.41 -9.73 14.53
CA GLU A 14 8.35 -9.61 15.65
C GLU A 14 9.47 -8.59 15.39
N GLY A 15 9.73 -8.26 14.13
CA GLY A 15 10.79 -7.33 13.74
C GLY A 15 10.54 -5.87 14.13
N PRO A 16 11.51 -4.99 13.84
CA PRO A 16 11.39 -3.55 14.11
C PRO A 16 10.25 -2.92 13.31
N ALA A 17 9.95 -1.65 13.61
CA ALA A 17 8.91 -0.91 12.89
C ALA A 17 9.28 -0.80 11.40
N ALA A 18 8.40 -1.32 10.56
CA ALA A 18 8.62 -1.44 9.13
C ALA A 18 7.32 -1.29 8.35
N VAL A 19 7.48 -0.87 7.10
CA VAL A 19 6.41 -0.86 6.10
C VAL A 19 6.63 -1.98 5.10
N PHE A 20 5.54 -2.59 4.67
CA PHE A 20 5.51 -3.68 3.74
C PHE A 20 4.60 -3.33 2.57
N THR A 21 5.09 -3.53 1.36
CA THR A 21 4.37 -3.33 0.11
C THR A 21 4.24 -4.65 -0.64
N PRO A 22 3.21 -4.83 -1.48
CA PRO A 22 3.11 -5.98 -2.35
C PRO A 22 4.22 -5.97 -3.40
N ASP A 23 4.86 -7.12 -3.61
CA ASP A 23 5.70 -7.39 -4.77
C ASP A 23 4.84 -7.59 -6.05
N PRO A 24 5.44 -7.77 -7.24
CA PRO A 24 4.69 -8.02 -8.47
C PRO A 24 3.80 -9.27 -8.45
N ARG A 25 4.01 -10.21 -7.52
CA ARG A 25 3.19 -11.40 -7.31
C ARG A 25 2.09 -11.17 -6.27
N GLY A 26 2.04 -9.99 -5.65
CA GLY A 26 1.10 -9.63 -4.60
C GLY A 26 1.46 -10.17 -3.22
N ASN A 27 2.70 -10.59 -3.00
CA ASN A 27 3.20 -10.99 -1.68
C ASN A 27 3.80 -9.78 -0.95
N LEU A 28 3.56 -9.66 0.35
CA LEU A 28 4.11 -8.57 1.14
C LEU A 28 5.62 -8.74 1.33
N ARG A 29 6.37 -7.69 1.01
CA ARG A 29 7.82 -7.58 1.23
C ARG A 29 8.11 -6.29 1.97
N ILE A 30 9.15 -6.29 2.80
CA ILE A 30 9.61 -5.06 3.43
C ILE A 30 9.96 -4.01 2.35
N ASP A 31 9.50 -2.77 2.57
CA ASP A 31 9.83 -1.60 1.75
C ASP A 31 10.87 -0.76 2.51
N PRO A 32 12.17 -0.94 2.24
CA PRO A 32 13.22 -0.30 3.01
C PRO A 32 13.25 1.22 2.79
N GLU A 33 12.96 1.70 1.58
CA GLU A 33 12.98 3.13 1.26
C GLU A 33 11.86 3.86 1.99
N ARG A 34 10.63 3.35 1.91
CA ARG A 34 9.49 3.94 2.63
C ARG A 34 9.65 3.81 4.14
N THR A 35 10.17 2.67 4.62
CA THR A 35 10.45 2.49 6.05
C THR A 35 11.46 3.54 6.53
N ARG A 36 12.55 3.75 5.78
CA ARG A 36 13.56 4.76 6.11
C ARG A 36 12.97 6.17 6.12
N GLU A 37 12.21 6.53 5.09
CA GLU A 37 11.55 7.84 4.99
C GLU A 37 10.68 8.12 6.21
N LEU A 38 9.82 7.18 6.60
CA LEU A 38 8.92 7.36 7.74
C LEU A 38 9.64 7.41 9.08
N TRP A 39 10.74 6.67 9.23
CA TRP A 39 11.59 6.79 10.41
C TRP A 39 12.26 8.17 10.51
N LEU A 40 12.65 8.77 9.38
CA LEU A 40 13.21 10.12 9.38
C LEU A 40 12.17 11.18 9.74
N LEU A 41 10.92 10.97 9.34
CA LEU A 41 9.81 11.89 9.63
C LEU A 41 9.22 11.68 11.03
N ASN A 42 9.24 10.45 11.55
CA ASN A 42 8.72 10.09 12.86
C ASN A 42 9.65 9.14 13.63
N PRO A 43 10.77 9.64 14.16
CA PRO A 43 11.75 8.82 14.87
C PRO A 43 11.23 8.27 16.21
N ASN A 44 10.07 8.72 16.68
CA ASN A 44 9.47 8.30 17.94
C ASN A 44 8.15 7.54 17.75
N ALA A 45 7.92 6.94 16.57
CA ALA A 45 6.75 6.12 16.32
C ALA A 45 6.70 4.95 17.30
N GLN A 46 5.61 4.86 18.07
CA GLN A 46 5.37 3.82 19.07
C GLN A 46 4.04 3.11 18.83
N GLY A 47 3.85 1.96 19.47
CA GLY A 47 2.60 1.19 19.40
C GLY A 47 2.65 0.16 18.28
N ARG A 48 3.17 -1.03 18.61
CA ARG A 48 3.16 -2.17 17.70
C ARG A 48 1.73 -2.63 17.49
N GLU A 49 1.29 -2.63 16.25
CA GLU A 49 0.03 -3.20 15.83
C GLU A 49 0.13 -3.62 14.36
N ALA A 50 -0.01 -4.92 14.12
CA ALA A 50 -0.05 -5.46 12.76
C ALA A 50 -1.38 -5.10 12.09
N ALA A 51 -1.32 -4.28 11.03
CA ALA A 51 -2.51 -3.86 10.31
C ALA A 51 -2.22 -3.60 8.83
N VAL A 52 -3.29 -3.60 8.03
CA VAL A 52 -3.27 -3.32 6.60
C VAL A 52 -4.03 -2.04 6.33
N TYR A 53 -3.51 -1.27 5.39
CA TYR A 53 -3.99 0.05 5.02
C TYR A 53 -4.08 0.16 3.50
N VAL A 54 -4.97 1.04 3.05
CA VAL A 54 -4.93 1.61 1.70
C VAL A 54 -4.38 3.01 1.82
N LEU A 55 -3.27 3.26 1.12
CA LEU A 55 -2.75 4.60 0.93
C LEU A 55 -3.33 5.17 -0.35
N THR A 56 -3.91 6.36 -0.28
CA THR A 56 -4.33 7.15 -1.45
C THR A 56 -3.42 8.36 -1.57
N ASP A 57 -2.66 8.43 -2.66
CA ASP A 57 -1.88 9.61 -3.01
C ASP A 57 -2.84 10.74 -3.41
N GLN A 58 -2.82 11.85 -2.67
CA GLN A 58 -3.77 12.95 -2.87
C GLN A 58 -3.55 13.72 -4.19
N ALA A 59 -2.38 13.62 -4.80
CA ALA A 59 -2.06 14.33 -6.04
C ALA A 59 -2.53 13.57 -7.28
N THR A 60 -2.41 12.25 -7.24
CA THR A 60 -2.65 11.37 -8.39
C THR A 60 -3.91 10.52 -8.23
N GLY A 61 -4.46 10.43 -7.01
CA GLY A 61 -5.53 9.50 -6.66
C GLY A 61 -5.09 8.04 -6.65
N VAL A 62 -3.78 7.76 -6.78
CA VAL A 62 -3.27 6.40 -6.84
C VAL A 62 -3.42 5.71 -5.49
N LYS A 63 -4.04 4.53 -5.52
CA LYS A 63 -4.25 3.67 -4.35
C LYS A 63 -3.21 2.57 -4.31
N MET A 64 -2.55 2.43 -3.16
CA MET A 64 -1.56 1.38 -2.90
C MET A 64 -1.91 0.64 -1.63
N VAL A 65 -1.63 -0.67 -1.62
CA VAL A 65 -1.73 -1.46 -0.41
C VAL A 65 -0.47 -1.26 0.42
N LEU A 66 -0.64 -1.00 1.71
CA LEU A 66 0.43 -0.99 2.69
C LEU A 66 0.06 -1.94 3.83
N ALA A 67 1.06 -2.65 4.35
CA ALA A 67 0.96 -3.28 5.65
C ALA A 67 2.06 -2.71 6.54
N THR A 68 1.79 -2.55 7.83
CA THR A 68 2.80 -2.17 8.80
C THR A 68 2.52 -2.85 10.13
N ASN A 69 3.58 -3.04 10.90
CA ASN A 69 3.53 -3.48 12.29
C ASN A 69 3.54 -2.31 13.28
N PHE A 70 3.62 -1.05 12.81
CA PHE A 70 3.62 0.17 13.63
C PHE A 70 2.81 1.27 12.91
N PRO A 71 1.47 1.34 13.11
CA PRO A 71 0.60 2.27 12.40
C PRO A 71 0.98 3.72 12.51
N LYS A 72 1.55 4.13 13.66
CA LYS A 72 1.98 5.52 13.90
C LYS A 72 3.09 5.99 12.95
N LEU A 73 3.79 5.09 12.26
CA LEU A 73 4.71 5.49 11.18
C LEU A 73 3.95 6.20 10.05
N LEU A 74 2.70 5.82 9.81
CA LEU A 74 1.90 6.31 8.68
C LEU A 74 1.37 7.73 8.90
N ASP A 75 1.27 8.19 10.16
CA ASP A 75 0.81 9.55 10.51
C ASP A 75 1.69 10.66 9.90
N SER A 76 2.90 10.31 9.49
CA SER A 76 3.89 11.26 8.95
C SER A 76 4.03 11.21 7.45
N LEU A 77 3.22 10.41 6.73
CA LEU A 77 3.22 10.40 5.27
C LEU A 77 2.70 11.73 4.71
N PRO A 78 3.54 12.54 4.06
CA PRO A 78 3.07 13.78 3.46
C PRO A 78 2.20 13.45 2.25
N ARG A 79 1.09 14.18 2.08
CA ARG A 79 0.20 14.09 0.90
C ARG A 79 -0.48 12.73 0.68
N ALA A 80 -0.51 11.88 1.69
CA ALA A 80 -1.21 10.60 1.65
C ALA A 80 -2.43 10.64 2.58
N ASP A 81 -3.56 10.13 2.09
CA ASP A 81 -4.64 9.69 2.98
C ASP A 81 -4.49 8.19 3.21
N VAL A 82 -4.50 7.79 4.48
CA VAL A 82 -4.20 6.43 4.89
C VAL A 82 -5.39 5.90 5.68
N ARG A 83 -6.01 4.85 5.14
CA ARG A 83 -7.18 4.24 5.77
C ARG A 83 -6.93 2.79 6.09
N ARG A 84 -7.20 2.42 7.35
CA ARG A 84 -7.16 1.03 7.80
C ARG A 84 -8.25 0.21 7.13
N VAL A 85 -7.93 -1.03 6.80
CA VAL A 85 -8.89 -2.02 6.29
C VAL A 85 -8.95 -3.26 7.19
N SER A 86 -10.03 -4.03 7.07
CA SER A 86 -10.25 -5.27 7.81
C SER A 86 -9.21 -6.34 7.48
N ASP A 87 -8.82 -6.43 6.21
CA ASP A 87 -7.99 -7.51 5.71
C ASP A 87 -7.27 -7.12 4.40
N TYR A 88 -6.29 -7.94 4.03
CA TYR A 88 -5.47 -7.72 2.86
C TYR A 88 -6.17 -7.94 1.52
N ALA A 89 -7.16 -8.83 1.46
CA ALA A 89 -7.89 -9.07 0.23
C ALA A 89 -8.72 -7.84 -0.15
N SER A 90 -9.35 -7.21 0.84
CA SER A 90 -10.11 -5.96 0.72
C SER A 90 -9.21 -4.80 0.25
N ALA A 91 -8.03 -4.61 0.86
CA ALA A 91 -7.09 -3.59 0.39
C ALA A 91 -6.62 -3.82 -1.05
N ARG A 92 -6.31 -5.08 -1.41
CA ARG A 92 -5.90 -5.42 -2.78
C ARG A 92 -7.01 -5.15 -3.79
N ALA A 93 -8.25 -5.52 -3.47
CA ALA A 93 -9.39 -5.27 -4.35
C ALA A 93 -9.53 -3.77 -4.65
N GLU A 94 -9.41 -2.92 -3.63
CA GLU A 94 -9.47 -1.46 -3.81
C GLU A 94 -8.31 -0.89 -4.64
N ALA A 95 -7.08 -1.34 -4.39
CA ALA A 95 -5.91 -0.86 -5.16
C ALA A 95 -5.96 -1.32 -6.63
N MET A 96 -6.47 -2.53 -6.89
CA MET A 96 -6.58 -3.06 -8.25
C MET A 96 -7.74 -2.46 -9.05
N GLN A 97 -8.85 -2.06 -8.40
CA GLN A 97 -9.99 -1.42 -9.07
C GLN A 97 -9.58 -0.17 -9.88
N GLN A 98 -8.57 0.56 -9.43
CA GLN A 98 -8.06 1.73 -10.15
C GLN A 98 -7.56 1.39 -11.58
N TRP A 99 -7.00 0.21 -11.79
CA TRP A 99 -6.47 -0.21 -13.09
C TRP A 99 -7.59 -0.69 -14.03
N ALA A 100 -8.63 -1.30 -13.48
CA ALA A 100 -9.83 -1.68 -14.23
C ALA A 100 -10.61 -0.45 -14.72
N GLU A 101 -10.71 0.59 -13.89
CA GLU A 101 -11.34 1.86 -14.26
C GLU A 101 -10.51 2.67 -15.27
N ALA A 102 -9.18 2.67 -15.15
CA ALA A 102 -8.30 3.29 -16.13
C ALA A 102 -8.39 2.60 -17.51
N ALA A 103 -8.47 1.27 -17.54
CA ALA A 103 -8.66 0.51 -18.77
C ALA A 103 -10.00 0.79 -19.46
N THR A 104 -11.07 1.03 -18.70
CA THR A 104 -12.40 1.34 -19.26
C THR A 104 -12.55 2.80 -19.69
N LYS A 105 -11.89 3.76 -19.02
CA LYS A 105 -11.87 5.17 -19.44
C LYS A 105 -10.89 5.46 -20.59
N GLY A 106 -9.87 4.62 -20.78
CA GLY A 106 -8.84 4.76 -21.82
C GLY A 106 -9.15 4.07 -23.15
N ALA A 107 -10.28 3.37 -23.29
CA ALA A 107 -10.69 2.83 -24.59
C ALA A 107 -11.03 3.99 -25.53
N PRO A 108 -10.31 4.19 -26.66
CA PRO A 108 -10.75 5.15 -27.66
C PRO A 108 -12.15 4.70 -28.09
N ARG A 109 -13.14 5.59 -27.94
CA ARG A 109 -14.40 5.45 -28.66
C ARG A 109 -14.00 5.42 -30.13
N GLY A 110 -13.92 4.22 -30.71
CA GLY A 110 -13.64 4.03 -32.12
C GLY A 110 -14.55 4.97 -32.88
N ALA A 111 -13.93 5.89 -33.61
CA ALA A 111 -14.63 6.75 -34.53
C ALA A 111 -15.45 5.83 -35.44
N ALA A 112 -16.77 5.96 -35.36
CA ALA A 112 -17.63 5.57 -36.45
C ALA A 112 -17.26 6.46 -37.65
N HIS A 113 -16.35 5.98 -38.51
CA HIS A 113 -16.36 6.32 -39.91
C HIS A 113 -17.32 5.30 -40.54
N GLU A 114 -18.59 5.63 -40.77
CA GLU A 114 -19.09 6.38 -41.94
C GLU A 114 -18.64 5.82 -43.29
N ALA A 115 -19.68 5.44 -44.05
CA ALA A 115 -19.81 5.26 -45.50
C ALA A 115 -19.31 3.94 -46.12
#